data_AF-H8GA69-F1
#
_entry.id   AF-H8GA69-F1
#
_cell.length_a   1.000
_cell.length_b   1.000
_cell.length_c   1.000
_cell.angle_alpha   90.00
_cell.angle_beta   90.00
_cell.angle_gamma   90.00
#
_symmetry.space_group_name_H-M   'P 1'
#
loop_
_entity.id
_entity.type
_entity.pdbx_description
1 polymer ?
#
loop_
_entity_poly.entity_id
_entity_poly.type
_entity_poly.pdbx_seq_one_letter_code
_entity_poly.pdbx_strand_id
1 'polypeptide(L)'
;MADRSGWAVDLHHDDVNRFPGVAFVLQHVCGVAEQRGVALADEAQRNGTARVATYATREEAERVVAEIQVLGVRATLAETDVGDDLDDSADPVDPADPDARTAAVVALRTGTDEEDE
;
A
#
# COMPACT_ATOMS: atom_id res chain seq x y z
N MET A 1 16.11 -1.42 -21.42
CA MET A 1 15.71 -0.86 -20.11
C MET A 1 14.50 -1.66 -19.70
N ALA A 2 14.60 -2.46 -18.64
CA ALA A 2 13.47 -3.29 -18.21
C ALA A 2 12.51 -2.40 -17.46
N ASP A 3 11.32 -2.17 -18.01
CA ASP A 3 10.18 -1.67 -17.26
C ASP A 3 10.01 -2.58 -16.05
N ARG A 4 10.24 -2.05 -14.84
CA ARG A 4 9.87 -2.78 -13.63
C ARG A 4 8.38 -2.60 -13.47
N SER A 5 7.60 -3.42 -14.16
CA SER A 5 6.20 -3.58 -13.85
C SER A 5 6.09 -4.20 -12.45
N GLY A 6 5.40 -3.50 -11.56
CA GLY A 6 5.01 -3.97 -10.24
C GLY A 6 3.53 -4.32 -10.20
N TRP A 7 3.10 -4.85 -9.06
CA TRP A 7 1.70 -5.22 -8.82
C TRP A 7 1.18 -4.48 -7.61
N ALA A 8 0.18 -3.63 -7.81
CA ALA A 8 -0.48 -2.91 -6.75
C ALA A 8 -1.68 -3.68 -6.20
N VAL A 9 -1.91 -3.53 -4.90
CA VAL A 9 -3.13 -3.96 -4.22
C VAL A 9 -3.97 -2.74 -3.93
N ASP A 10 -5.12 -2.65 -4.58
CA ASP A 10 -6.06 -1.55 -4.43
C ASP A 10 -7.25 -2.00 -3.58
N LEU A 11 -7.47 -1.28 -2.48
CA LEU A 11 -8.64 -1.38 -1.62
C LEU A 11 -9.83 -0.70 -2.31
N HIS A 12 -11.01 -1.30 -2.24
CA HIS A 12 -12.25 -0.71 -2.74
C HIS A 12 -13.11 -0.27 -1.58
N HIS A 13 -13.83 0.83 -1.78
CA HIS A 13 -14.94 1.14 -0.90
C HIS A 13 -16.03 0.07 -1.00
N ASP A 14 -16.55 -0.32 0.16
CA ASP A 14 -17.77 -1.10 0.27
C ASP A 14 -18.66 -0.52 1.38
N ASP A 15 -19.97 -0.71 1.24
CA ASP A 15 -20.98 -0.19 2.20
C ASP A 15 -21.13 -1.06 3.45
N VAL A 16 -20.39 -2.17 3.54
CA VAL A 16 -20.55 -3.19 4.58
C VAL A 16 -19.56 -2.97 5.72
N ASN A 17 -18.29 -2.72 5.38
CA ASN A 17 -17.19 -2.60 6.29
C ASN A 17 -17.05 -1.16 6.79
N ARG A 18 -16.91 -1.00 8.10
CA ARG A 18 -16.60 0.29 8.73
C ARG A 18 -15.09 0.49 8.76
N PHE A 19 -14.65 1.75 8.80
CA PHE A 19 -13.23 2.11 8.78
C PHE A 19 -12.38 1.37 9.82
N PRO A 20 -12.81 1.18 11.08
CA PRO A 20 -12.02 0.41 12.05
C PRO A 20 -11.86 -1.07 11.65
N GLY A 21 -12.86 -1.67 11.02
CA GLY A 21 -12.80 -3.04 10.53
C GLY A 21 -11.81 -3.19 9.37
N VAL A 22 -11.85 -2.25 8.42
CA VAL A 22 -10.87 -2.19 7.33
C VAL A 22 -9.46 -1.98 7.87
N ALA A 23 -9.27 -1.05 8.81
CA ALA A 23 -7.97 -0.77 9.43
C ALA A 23 -7.40 -2.01 10.15
N PHE A 24 -8.23 -2.75 10.87
CA PHE A 24 -7.84 -4.01 11.50
C PHE A 24 -7.36 -5.04 10.48
N VAL A 25 -8.09 -5.22 9.37
CA VAL A 25 -7.71 -6.15 8.30
C VAL A 25 -6.37 -5.74 7.67
N LEU A 26 -6.19 -4.46 7.35
CA LEU A 26 -4.94 -3.96 6.76
C LEU A 26 -3.75 -4.06 7.71
N GLN A 27 -3.98 -3.88 9.02
CA GLN A 27 -2.95 -4.12 10.03
C GLN A 27 -2.58 -5.60 10.11
N HIS A 28 -3.57 -6.49 10.08
CA HIS A 28 -3.37 -7.92 10.22
C HIS A 28 -2.63 -8.53 9.01
N VAL A 29 -3.04 -8.15 7.78
CA VAL A 29 -2.50 -8.73 6.54
C VAL A 29 -1.25 -7.99 6.07
N CYS A 30 -1.27 -6.66 6.07
CA CYS A 30 -0.22 -5.84 5.46
C CYS A 30 0.71 -5.19 6.49
N GLY A 31 0.48 -5.38 7.81
CA GLY A 31 1.25 -4.73 8.86
C GLY A 31 1.08 -3.21 8.92
N VAL A 32 0.05 -2.67 8.28
CA VAL A 32 -0.21 -1.22 8.22
C VAL A 32 -0.64 -0.72 9.60
N ALA A 33 -0.08 0.39 10.06
CA ALA A 33 -0.51 1.00 11.32
C ALA A 33 -2.01 1.36 11.27
N GLU A 34 -2.72 1.17 12.38
CA GLU A 34 -4.18 1.36 12.46
C GLU A 34 -4.63 2.72 11.88
N GLN A 35 -3.97 3.82 12.27
CA GLN A 35 -4.29 5.17 11.78
C GLN A 35 -4.15 5.29 10.26
N ARG A 36 -3.12 4.66 9.68
CA ARG A 36 -2.93 4.61 8.23
C ARG A 36 -4.00 3.74 7.55
N GLY A 37 -4.40 2.64 8.18
CA GLY A 37 -5.51 1.80 7.71
C GLY A 37 -6.83 2.57 7.66
N VAL A 38 -7.13 3.38 8.68
CA VAL A 38 -8.31 4.27 8.68
C VAL A 38 -8.21 5.30 7.56
N ALA A 39 -7.04 5.93 7.37
CA ALA A 39 -6.83 6.90 6.31
C ALA A 39 -7.04 6.30 4.90
N LEU A 40 -6.58 5.07 4.66
CA LEU A 40 -6.79 4.34 3.41
C LEU A 40 -8.27 4.00 3.19
N ALA A 41 -9.00 3.63 4.25
CA ALA A 41 -10.44 3.38 4.15
C ALA A 41 -11.23 4.66 3.81
N ASP A 42 -10.86 5.79 4.41
CA ASP A 42 -11.44 7.10 4.10
C ASP A 42 -11.09 7.57 2.67
N GLU A 43 -9.86 7.34 2.22
CA GLU A 43 -9.44 7.57 0.84
C GLU A 43 -10.27 6.75 -0.15
N ALA A 44 -10.43 5.44 0.11
CA ALA A 44 -11.25 4.57 -0.73
C ALA A 44 -12.71 5.03 -0.76
N GLN A 45 -13.29 5.46 0.37
CA GLN A 45 -14.65 6.00 0.41
C GLN A 45 -14.81 7.26 -0.46
N ARG A 46 -13.80 8.13 -0.50
CA ARG A 46 -13.84 9.38 -1.28
C ARG A 46 -13.59 9.16 -2.78
N ASN A 47 -12.66 8.26 -3.11
CA ASN A 47 -12.13 8.09 -4.46
C ASN A 47 -12.62 6.80 -5.16
N GLY A 48 -13.35 5.94 -4.46
CA GLY A 48 -13.76 4.61 -4.90
C GLY A 48 -12.71 3.53 -4.61
N THR A 49 -11.42 3.86 -4.74
CA THR A 49 -10.30 2.97 -4.42
C THR A 49 -9.16 3.70 -3.70
N ALA A 50 -8.31 2.94 -3.00
CA ALA A 50 -7.07 3.43 -2.41
C ALA A 50 -5.96 2.39 -2.53
N ARG A 51 -4.74 2.81 -2.88
CA ARG A 51 -3.61 1.91 -3.02
C ARG A 51 -3.02 1.57 -1.65
N VAL A 52 -3.01 0.28 -1.33
CA VAL A 52 -2.54 -0.22 -0.03
C VAL A 52 -1.04 -0.49 -0.05
N ALA A 53 -0.58 -1.23 -1.06
CA ALA A 53 0.80 -1.69 -1.18
C ALA A 53 1.13 -2.05 -2.63
N THR A 54 2.42 -2.12 -2.94
CA THR A 54 2.97 -2.56 -4.23
C THR A 54 3.96 -3.69 -3.99
N TYR A 55 3.90 -4.72 -4.83
CA TYR A 55 4.74 -5.91 -4.78
C TYR A 55 5.52 -6.07 -6.08
N ALA A 56 6.67 -6.73 -5.99
CA ALA A 56 7.50 -7.01 -7.16
C ALA A 56 6.90 -8.12 -8.03
N THR A 57 6.21 -9.08 -7.41
CA THR A 57 5.64 -10.24 -8.08
C THR A 57 4.12 -10.22 -8.01
N ARG A 58 3.49 -10.81 -9.04
CA ARG A 58 2.04 -10.96 -9.10
C ARG A 58 1.56 -11.90 -8.00
N GLU A 59 2.30 -12.99 -7.78
CA GLU A 59 1.96 -14.04 -6.83
C GLU A 59 1.89 -13.51 -5.39
N GLU A 60 2.80 -12.62 -4.99
CA GLU A 60 2.76 -11.97 -3.68
C GLU A 60 1.54 -11.05 -3.55
N ALA A 61 1.28 -10.22 -4.56
CA ALA A 61 0.10 -9.34 -4.56
C ALA A 61 -1.22 -10.14 -4.55
N GLU A 62 -1.29 -11.26 -5.29
CA GLU A 62 -2.46 -12.15 -5.32
C GLU A 62 -2.71 -12.81 -3.97
N ARG A 63 -1.65 -13.27 -3.29
CA ARG A 63 -1.77 -13.82 -1.94
C ARG A 63 -2.37 -12.79 -0.99
N VAL A 64 -1.88 -11.56 -1.02
CA VAL A 64 -2.36 -10.48 -0.15
C VAL A 64 -3.80 -10.11 -0.45
N VAL A 65 -4.18 -9.98 -1.72
CA VAL A 65 -5.58 -9.73 -2.11
C VAL A 65 -6.49 -10.84 -1.60
N ALA A 66 -6.09 -12.11 -1.77
CA ALA A 66 -6.87 -13.25 -1.31
C ALA A 66 -7.05 -13.24 0.22
N GLU A 67 -6.01 -12.94 0.99
CA GLU A 67 -6.09 -12.83 2.45
C GLU A 67 -7.04 -11.70 2.90
N ILE A 68 -6.96 -10.53 2.27
CA ILE A 68 -7.88 -9.41 2.55
C ILE A 68 -9.33 -9.80 2.23
N GLN A 69 -9.55 -10.46 1.10
CA GLN A 69 -10.88 -10.87 0.65
C GLN A 69 -11.51 -11.95 1.54
N VAL A 70 -10.72 -12.89 2.07
CA VAL A 70 -11.20 -13.89 3.05
C VAL A 70 -11.72 -13.22 4.32
N LEU A 71 -11.16 -12.07 4.70
CA LEU A 71 -11.59 -11.27 5.84
C LEU A 71 -12.77 -10.33 5.53
N GLY A 72 -13.34 -10.44 4.32
CA GLY A 72 -14.56 -9.73 3.93
C GLY A 72 -14.34 -8.32 3.41
N VAL A 73 -13.10 -7.89 3.19
CA VAL A 73 -12.76 -6.57 2.64
C VAL A 73 -12.49 -6.68 1.14
N ARG A 74 -13.04 -5.76 0.35
CA ARG A 74 -12.87 -5.80 -1.10
C ARG A 74 -11.53 -5.21 -1.53
N ALA A 75 -10.71 -6.02 -2.19
CA ALA A 75 -9.44 -5.61 -2.80
C ALA A 75 -9.26 -6.22 -4.20
N THR A 76 -8.45 -5.58 -5.06
CA THR A 76 -8.07 -6.10 -6.38
C THR A 76 -6.60 -5.86 -6.68
N LEU A 77 -6.07 -6.59 -7.67
CA LEU A 77 -4.76 -6.28 -8.25
C LEU A 77 -4.88 -5.24 -9.35
N ALA A 78 -3.84 -4.42 -9.48
CA ALA A 78 -3.58 -3.57 -10.63
C ALA A 78 -2.11 -3.71 -11.05
N GLU A 79 -1.84 -3.71 -12.35
CA GLU A 79 -0.47 -3.54 -12.86
C GLU A 79 -0.04 -2.09 -12.59
N THR A 80 1.21 -1.90 -12.17
CA THR A 80 1.81 -0.57 -12.02
C THR A 80 3.11 -0.52 -12.80
N ASP A 81 3.21 0.38 -13.76
CA ASP A 81 4.47 0.65 -14.43
C ASP A 81 5.31 1.56 -13.53
N VAL A 82 6.44 1.08 -13.01
CA VAL A 82 7.44 1.96 -12.39
C VAL A 82 8.21 2.64 -13.53
N GLY A 83 7.53 3.56 -14.22
CA GLY A 83 8.00 4.15 -15.47
C GLY A 83 7.69 5.62 -15.71
N ASP A 84 6.75 6.27 -14.99
CA ASP A 84 6.31 7.64 -15.35
C ASP A 84 5.77 8.48 -14.18
N ASP A 85 6.42 8.46 -13.02
CA ASP A 85 6.16 9.42 -11.92
C ASP A 85 7.43 10.24 -11.59
N LEU A 86 8.14 10.69 -12.62
CA LEU A 86 8.96 11.91 -12.51
C LEU A 86 8.11 13.08 -13.03
N ASP A 87 6.97 13.33 -12.39
CA ASP A 87 6.38 14.66 -12.44
C ASP A 87 7.16 15.53 -11.44
N ASP A 88 8.05 16.34 -12.02
CA ASP A 88 8.84 17.42 -11.46
C ASP A 88 7.94 18.58 -10.96
N SER A 89 6.98 18.26 -10.08
CA SER A 89 6.12 19.23 -9.38
C SER A 89 6.06 18.97 -7.87
N ALA A 90 7.12 18.40 -7.29
CA ALA A 90 7.30 18.50 -5.85
C ALA A 90 7.70 19.95 -5.52
N ASP A 91 6.71 20.77 -5.16
CA ASP A 91 6.91 21.99 -4.39
C ASP A 91 7.95 21.71 -3.27
N PRO A 92 8.96 22.58 -3.07
CA PRO A 92 9.97 22.35 -2.05
C PRO A 92 9.30 22.26 -0.68
N VAL A 93 9.31 21.05 -0.11
CA VAL A 93 8.76 20.74 1.21
C VAL A 93 9.39 21.67 2.23
N ASP A 94 8.58 22.51 2.87
CA ASP A 94 9.01 23.39 3.95
C ASP A 94 9.54 22.52 5.11
N PRO A 95 10.80 22.67 5.53
CA PRO A 95 11.39 21.88 6.62
C PRO A 95 10.74 22.14 7.99
N ALA A 96 9.77 23.05 8.09
CA ALA A 96 8.99 23.32 9.31
C ALA A 96 7.73 22.44 9.48
N ASP A 97 7.36 21.61 8.50
CA ASP A 97 6.17 20.74 8.59
C ASP A 97 6.48 19.42 9.35
N PRO A 98 5.88 19.19 10.54
CA PRO A 98 6.10 17.97 11.32
C PRO A 98 5.47 16.70 10.71
N ASP A 99 4.57 16.80 9.72
CA ASP A 99 3.86 15.65 9.13
C ASP A 99 4.63 14.95 8.00
N ALA A 100 5.69 15.57 7.45
CA ALA A 100 6.46 15.01 6.32
C ALA A 100 7.43 13.87 6.70
N ARG A 101 7.66 13.61 8.00
CA ARG A 101 8.69 12.64 8.44
C ARG A 101 8.30 11.16 8.36
N THR A 102 7.04 10.85 8.09
CA THR A 102 6.55 9.45 8.21
C THR A 102 6.52 8.68 6.88
N ALA A 103 6.62 9.36 5.73
CA ALA A 103 6.49 8.71 4.42
C ALA A 103 7.73 7.91 3.96
N ALA A 104 8.90 8.06 4.61
CA ALA A 104 10.17 7.50 4.12
C ALA A 104 10.64 6.20 4.81
N VAL A 105 9.85 5.57 5.69
CA VAL A 105 10.35 4.47 6.56
C VAL A 105 10.16 3.05 5.99
N VAL A 106 9.46 2.84 4.88
CA VAL A 106 9.15 1.46 4.39
C VAL A 106 9.90 1.07 3.11
N ALA A 107 11.17 1.49 2.97
CA ALA A 107 12.01 1.09 1.83
C ALA A 107 13.38 0.46 2.20
N LEU A 108 13.61 0.09 3.48
CA LEU A 108 14.93 -0.40 3.94
C LEU A 108 14.90 -1.73 4.70
N ARG A 109 13.99 -2.66 4.37
CA ARG A 109 14.08 -4.05 4.83
C ARG A 109 14.00 -5.04 3.68
N THR A 110 14.93 -4.91 2.74
CA THR A 110 15.39 -6.04 1.92
C THR A 110 16.65 -6.60 2.55
N GLY A 111 16.70 -7.92 2.64
CA GLY A 111 17.56 -8.67 3.53
C GLY A 111 19.06 -8.57 3.27
N THR A 112 19.78 -9.05 4.27
CA THR A 112 21.01 -9.83 4.03
C THR A 112 21.05 -10.88 5.13
N ASP A 113 20.43 -12.01 4.85
CA ASP A 113 20.80 -13.32 5.40
C ASP A 113 21.60 -14.05 4.32
N GLU A 114 22.45 -14.98 4.75
CA GLU A 114 23.49 -15.76 4.03
C GLU A 114 24.83 -15.00 3.90
N GLU A 115 25.98 -15.54 4.34
CA GLU A 115 26.49 -16.90 4.12
C GLU A 115 27.30 -17.48 5.31
N ASP A 116 27.29 -18.81 5.38
CA ASP A 116 28.15 -19.72 6.14
C ASP A 116 29.66 -19.48 5.97
N GLU A 117 30.44 -19.60 7.06
CA GLU A 117 31.58 -20.55 7.22
C GLU A 117 32.00 -20.70 8.70
#